data_AF-A0A117KA78-F1
#
_entry.id   AF-A0A117KA78-F1
#
_cell.length_a   1.000
_cell.length_b   1.000
_cell.length_c   1.000
_cell.angle_alpha   90.00
_cell.angle_beta   90.00
_cell.angle_gamma   90.00
#
_symmetry.space_group_name_H-M   'P 1'
#
loop_
_entity.id
_entity.type
_entity.pdbx_description
1 polymer ?
#
loop_
_entity_poly.entity_id
_entity_poly.type
_entity_poly.pdbx_seq_one_letter_code
_entity_poly.pdbx_strand_id
1 'polypeptide(L)'
;MQTEKTCPICKILKTASDFDKYFSKERQKYRLQNYCKECSKPIKAKRSADYYQNHKKERIAYAKDYANRPQNIEKDRRQKVESKKRIRENLSDSYVRDLMVQKYKFSNEYLLKNPEIVNLYKGTLKIKRLIKKRKNE
;
A
#
# COMPACT_ATOMS: atom_id res chain seq x y z
N MET A 1 -8.80 6.53 38.86
CA MET A 1 -8.09 6.61 37.56
C MET A 1 -7.56 8.03 37.41
N GLN A 2 -6.34 8.25 36.88
CA GLN A 2 -5.91 9.61 36.51
C GLN A 2 -6.83 10.12 35.41
N THR A 3 -7.60 11.15 35.71
CA THR A 3 -8.55 11.81 34.80
C THR A 3 -7.87 12.84 33.93
N GLU A 4 -6.79 13.44 34.44
CA GLU A 4 -6.06 14.53 33.79
C GLU A 4 -4.55 14.32 33.93
N LYS A 5 -3.80 14.85 32.97
CA LYS A 5 -2.35 14.78 32.89
C LYS A 5 -1.80 15.98 32.14
N THR A 6 -0.76 16.59 32.68
CA THR A 6 -0.02 17.65 31.99
C THR A 6 0.94 17.03 30.97
N CYS A 7 0.88 17.49 29.72
CA CYS A 7 1.85 17.07 28.72
C CYS A 7 3.19 17.78 28.96
N PRO A 8 4.33 17.08 29.07
CA PRO A 8 5.62 17.72 29.34
C PRO A 8 6.18 18.54 28.17
N ILE A 9 5.59 18.43 26.97
CA ILE A 9 6.04 19.17 25.78
C ILE A 9 5.30 20.49 25.67
N CYS A 10 3.97 20.46 25.56
CA CYS A 10 3.18 21.68 25.46
C CYS A 10 2.83 22.31 26.82
N LYS A 11 3.12 21.63 27.93
CA LYS A 11 2.87 22.07 29.32
C LYS A 11 1.39 22.36 29.65
N ILE A 12 0.46 21.91 28.80
CA ILE A 12 -0.99 22.06 28.99
C ILE A 12 -1.54 20.88 29.77
N LEU A 13 -2.42 21.15 30.74
CA LEU A 13 -3.24 20.15 31.43
C LEU A 13 -4.30 19.63 30.46
N LYS A 14 -4.28 18.33 30.17
CA LYS A 14 -5.22 17.70 29.24
C LYS A 14 -5.90 16.51 29.89
N THR A 15 -7.05 16.11 29.36
CA THR A 15 -7.80 14.96 29.88
C THR A 15 -7.13 13.65 29.45
N ALA A 16 -7.44 12.55 30.13
CA ALA A 16 -6.89 11.23 29.81
C ALA A 16 -7.19 10.77 28.37
N SER A 17 -8.25 11.28 27.73
CA SER A 17 -8.61 10.95 26.33
C SER A 17 -7.63 11.57 25.32
N ASP A 18 -6.92 12.63 25.71
CA ASP A 18 -5.92 13.32 24.88
C ASP A 18 -4.57 12.58 24.81
N PHE A 19 -4.46 11.44 25.49
CA PHE A 19 -3.25 10.61 25.52
C PHE A 19 -3.56 9.20 24.99
N ASP A 20 -2.62 8.63 24.23
CA ASP A 20 -2.71 7.22 23.84
C ASP A 20 -2.50 6.31 25.06
N LYS A 21 -3.13 5.13 25.06
CA LYS A 21 -2.89 4.08 26.05
C LYS A 21 -1.91 3.05 25.51
N TYR A 22 -1.03 2.53 26.36
CA TYR A 22 -0.16 1.40 26.05
C TYR A 22 -0.19 0.39 27.19
N PHE A 23 0.00 -0.90 26.86
CA PHE A 23 0.11 -1.94 27.87
C PHE A 23 1.55 -2.01 28.40
N SER A 24 1.73 -1.79 29.70
CA SER A 24 3.03 -1.91 30.36
C SER A 24 3.21 -3.35 30.85
N LYS A 25 4.11 -4.11 30.19
CA LYS A 25 4.40 -5.50 30.55
C LYS A 25 4.90 -5.64 31.99
N GLU A 26 5.86 -4.81 32.40
CA GLU A 26 6.41 -4.81 33.78
C GLU A 26 5.34 -4.64 34.87
N ARG A 27 4.27 -3.89 34.57
CA ARG A 27 3.22 -3.55 35.54
C ARG A 27 1.90 -4.25 35.25
N GLN A 28 1.86 -5.10 34.23
CA GLN A 28 0.69 -5.84 33.74
C GLN A 28 -0.60 -4.99 33.65
N LYS A 29 -0.49 -3.73 33.21
CA LYS A 29 -1.64 -2.82 33.12
C LYS A 29 -1.51 -1.77 32.03
N TYR A 30 -2.65 -1.28 31.55
CA TYR A 30 -2.71 -0.17 30.60
C TYR A 30 -2.36 1.16 31.29
N ARG A 31 -1.53 1.98 30.62
CA ARG A 31 -1.10 3.30 31.09
C ARG A 31 -1.21 4.34 29.98
N LEU A 32 -1.37 5.60 30.36
CA LEU A 32 -1.32 6.73 29.42
C LEU A 32 0.13 6.99 29.00
N GLN A 33 0.34 7.25 27.71
CA GLN A 33 1.63 7.70 27.17
C GLN A 33 2.09 9.02 27.81
N ASN A 34 3.38 9.30 27.74
CA ASN A 34 3.97 10.49 28.36
C ASN A 34 3.53 11.79 27.69
N TYR A 35 3.26 11.77 26.38
CA TYR A 35 2.92 12.94 25.58
C TYR A 35 1.48 12.87 25.11
N CYS A 36 0.81 14.02 24.98
CA CYS A 36 -0.52 14.08 24.37
C CYS A 36 -0.42 13.66 22.89
N LYS A 37 -1.55 13.24 22.30
CA LYS A 37 -1.62 12.73 20.92
C LYS A 37 -1.01 13.69 19.89
N GLU A 38 -1.29 14.99 20.03
CA GLU A 38 -0.74 16.04 19.16
C GLU A 38 0.78 16.08 19.21
N CYS A 39 1.37 16.18 20.41
CA CYS A 39 2.82 16.24 20.59
C CYS A 39 3.51 14.90 20.31
N SER A 40 2.79 13.78 20.48
CA SER A 40 3.31 12.43 20.30
C SER A 40 3.53 12.09 18.82
N LYS A 41 2.65 12.55 17.91
CA LYS A 41 2.75 12.31 16.46
C LYS A 41 4.12 12.69 15.86
N PRO A 42 4.60 13.94 15.96
CA PRO A 42 5.87 14.33 15.35
C PRO A 42 7.07 13.60 15.99
N ILE A 43 7.02 13.34 17.29
CA ILE A 43 8.10 12.62 18.01
C ILE A 43 8.14 11.15 17.59
N LYS A 44 6.99 10.49 17.45
CA LYS A 44 6.92 9.11 16.98
C LYS A 44 7.50 8.98 15.57
N ALA A 45 7.16 9.91 14.67
CA ALA A 45 7.71 9.94 13.32
C ALA A 45 9.24 10.09 13.35
N LYS A 46 9.75 11.07 14.11
CA LYS A 46 11.20 11.27 14.27
C LYS A 46 11.91 10.03 14.82
N ARG A 47 11.43 9.48 15.95
CA ARG A 47 12.02 8.28 16.57
C ARG A 47 12.02 7.08 15.63
N SER A 48 10.94 6.88 14.85
CA SER A 48 10.87 5.80 13.88
C SER A 48 11.87 5.99 12.74
N ALA A 49 12.07 7.23 12.28
CA ALA A 49 13.06 7.55 11.26
C ALA A 49 14.48 7.33 11.80
N ASP A 50 14.79 7.84 13.00
CA ASP A 50 16.09 7.68 13.65
C ASP A 50 16.40 6.19 13.87
N TYR A 51 15.44 5.41 14.36
CA TYR A 51 15.57 3.95 14.51
C TYR A 51 15.88 3.26 13.18
N TYR A 52 15.16 3.63 12.11
CA TYR A 52 15.42 3.07 10.78
C TYR A 52 16.81 3.42 10.28
N GLN A 53 17.28 4.67 10.45
CA GLN A 53 18.62 5.06 10.02
C GLN A 53 19.70 4.31 10.80
N ASN A 54 19.56 4.21 12.12
CA ASN A 54 20.52 3.53 12.99
C ASN A 54 20.58 2.02 12.74
N HIS A 55 19.50 1.40 12.26
CA HIS A 55 19.42 -0.04 11.98
C HIS A 55 19.23 -0.37 10.50
N LYS A 56 19.59 0.55 9.61
CA LYS A 56 19.30 0.44 8.18
C LYS A 56 19.81 -0.85 7.56
N LYS A 57 21.04 -1.25 7.90
CA LYS A 57 21.69 -2.47 7.37
C LYS A 57 20.92 -3.72 7.76
N GLU A 58 20.61 -3.90 9.04
CA GLU A 58 19.86 -5.04 9.57
C GLU A 58 18.45 -5.11 8.97
N ARG A 59 17.78 -3.96 8.82
CA ARG A 59 16.45 -3.88 8.23
C ARG A 59 16.45 -4.28 6.76
N ILE A 60 17.46 -3.87 5.99
CA ILE A 60 17.61 -4.27 4.59
C ILE A 60 17.92 -5.77 4.49
N ALA A 61 18.81 -6.30 5.34
CA ALA A 61 19.12 -7.72 5.40
C ALA A 61 17.86 -8.55 5.70
N TYR A 62 17.13 -8.19 6.76
CA TYR A 62 15.86 -8.83 7.10
C TYR A 62 14.86 -8.80 5.95
N ALA A 63 14.72 -7.67 5.25
CA ALA A 63 13.79 -7.56 4.12
C ALA A 63 14.18 -8.49 2.97
N LYS A 64 15.47 -8.60 2.66
CA LYS A 64 15.99 -9.54 1.64
C LYS A 64 15.73 -10.98 2.07
N ASP A 65 16.09 -11.34 3.29
CA ASP A 65 15.91 -12.70 3.82
C ASP A 65 14.43 -13.08 3.86
N TYR A 66 13.56 -12.15 4.24
CA TYR A 66 12.12 -12.34 4.21
C TYR A 66 11.62 -12.58 2.78
N ALA A 67 12.05 -11.77 1.80
CA ALA A 67 11.65 -11.94 0.40
C ALA A 67 12.14 -13.28 -0.19
N ASN A 68 13.32 -13.74 0.24
CA ASN A 68 13.95 -14.97 -0.26
C ASN A 68 13.40 -16.26 0.37
N ARG A 69 12.48 -16.19 1.35
CA ARG A 69 11.87 -17.40 1.93
C ARG A 69 11.01 -18.09 0.87
N PRO A 70 11.10 -19.43 0.69
CA PRO A 70 10.35 -20.15 -0.34
C PRO A 70 8.84 -19.85 -0.34
N GLN A 71 8.24 -19.78 0.85
CA GLN A 71 6.82 -19.43 1.04
C GLN A 71 6.46 -18.03 0.54
N ASN A 72 7.37 -17.05 0.68
CA ASN A 72 7.14 -15.68 0.26
C ASN A 72 7.38 -15.52 -1.25
N ILE A 73 8.37 -16.23 -1.80
CA ILE A 73 8.60 -16.33 -3.24
C ILE A 73 7.35 -16.89 -3.92
N GLU A 74 6.80 -17.99 -3.42
CA GLU A 74 5.60 -18.61 -3.98
C GLU A 74 4.37 -17.71 -3.85
N LYS A 75 4.22 -17.04 -2.70
CA LYS A 75 3.15 -16.05 -2.48
C LYS A 75 3.23 -14.90 -3.50
N ASP A 76 4.41 -14.32 -3.68
CA ASP A 76 4.64 -13.25 -4.65
C ASP A 76 4.35 -13.73 -6.09
N ARG A 77 4.80 -14.94 -6.44
CA ARG A 77 4.51 -15.55 -7.74
C ARG A 77 3.00 -15.68 -7.98
N ARG A 78 2.25 -16.22 -7.02
CA ARG A 78 0.78 -16.35 -7.10
C ARG A 78 0.11 -14.99 -7.26
N GLN A 79 0.47 -14.01 -6.43
CA GLN A 79 -0.07 -12.66 -6.49
C GLN A 79 0.20 -11.99 -7.85
N LYS A 80 1.38 -12.18 -8.43
CA LYS A 80 1.72 -11.68 -9.78
C LYS A 80 0.86 -12.32 -10.86
N VAL A 81 0.64 -13.63 -10.80
CA VAL A 81 -0.21 -14.35 -11.77
C VAL A 81 -1.66 -13.87 -11.67
N GLU A 82 -2.22 -13.82 -10.46
CA GLU A 82 -3.59 -13.35 -10.21
C GLU A 82 -3.78 -11.90 -10.65
N SER A 83 -2.82 -11.03 -10.33
CA SER A 83 -2.86 -9.63 -10.75
C SER A 83 -2.87 -9.51 -12.28
N LYS A 84 -2.01 -10.27 -12.98
CA LYS A 84 -2.00 -10.32 -14.46
C LYS A 84 -3.32 -10.84 -15.02
N LYS A 85 -3.90 -11.88 -14.42
CA LYS A 85 -5.20 -12.43 -14.81
C LYS A 85 -6.29 -11.36 -14.67
N ARG A 86 -6.40 -10.73 -13.51
CA ARG A 86 -7.36 -9.65 -13.23
C ARG A 86 -7.18 -8.47 -14.18
N ILE A 87 -5.95 -8.04 -14.43
CA ILE A 87 -5.62 -6.97 -15.39
C ILE A 87 -6.17 -7.30 -16.79
N ARG A 88 -5.95 -8.54 -17.25
CA ARG A 88 -6.43 -8.99 -18.57
C ARG A 88 -7.95 -9.12 -18.63
N GLU A 89 -8.56 -9.65 -17.58
CA GLU A 89 -10.02 -9.84 -17.46
C GLU A 89 -10.75 -8.50 -17.43
N ASN A 90 -10.32 -7.59 -16.55
CA ASN A 90 -10.92 -6.26 -16.40
C ASN A 90 -10.53 -5.29 -17.52
N LEU A 91 -9.64 -5.71 -18.43
CA LEU A 91 -9.07 -4.88 -19.48
C LEU A 91 -8.53 -3.56 -18.91
N SER A 92 -7.59 -3.63 -17.96
CA SER A 92 -7.00 -2.42 -17.38
C SER A 92 -6.37 -1.56 -18.47
N ASP A 93 -6.39 -0.24 -18.28
CA ASP A 93 -6.00 0.68 -19.35
C ASP A 93 -4.51 0.56 -19.71
N SER A 94 -3.65 0.21 -18.74
CA SER A 94 -2.25 -0.15 -19.01
C SER A 94 -2.14 -1.33 -19.99
N TYR A 95 -2.89 -2.40 -19.75
CA TYR A 95 -2.89 -3.58 -20.60
C TYR A 95 -3.45 -3.29 -21.99
N VAL A 96 -4.53 -2.51 -22.06
CA VAL A 96 -5.14 -2.10 -23.34
C VAL A 96 -4.16 -1.25 -24.15
N ARG A 97 -3.49 -0.28 -23.50
CA ARG A 97 -2.45 0.53 -24.15
C ARG A 97 -1.29 -0.31 -24.66
N ASP A 98 -0.76 -1.24 -23.85
CA ASP A 98 0.32 -2.13 -24.29
C ASP A 98 -0.06 -2.92 -25.55
N LEU A 99 -1.30 -3.43 -25.64
CA LEU A 99 -1.79 -4.09 -26.84
C LEU A 99 -1.84 -3.15 -28.05
N MET A 100 -2.26 -1.90 -27.85
CA MET A 100 -2.33 -0.91 -28.93
C MET A 100 -0.95 -0.46 -29.41
N VAL A 101 0.01 -0.30 -28.49
CA VAL A 101 1.41 -0.03 -28.81
C VAL A 101 1.98 -1.20 -29.63
N GLN A 102 1.77 -2.44 -29.19
CA GLN A 102 2.28 -3.62 -29.90
C GLN A 102 1.65 -3.81 -31.28
N LYS A 103 0.34 -3.59 -31.40
CA LYS A 103 -0.40 -3.90 -32.62
C LYS A 103 -0.40 -2.77 -33.65
N TYR A 104 -0.54 -1.54 -33.20
CA TYR A 104 -0.73 -0.36 -34.06
C TYR A 104 0.44 0.63 -33.99
N LYS A 105 1.47 0.33 -33.18
CA LYS A 105 2.65 1.19 -33.00
C LYS A 105 2.32 2.62 -32.53
N PHE A 106 1.21 2.80 -31.84
CA PHE A 106 0.93 4.08 -31.15
C PHE A 106 2.01 4.35 -30.10
N SER A 107 2.33 5.63 -29.88
CA SER A 107 3.15 6.00 -28.73
C SER A 107 2.31 5.95 -27.45
N ASN A 108 2.91 5.50 -26.35
CA ASN A 108 2.20 5.42 -25.06
C ASN A 108 1.79 6.82 -24.56
N GLU A 109 2.59 7.85 -24.86
CA GLU A 109 2.27 9.23 -24.52
C GLU A 109 1.03 9.74 -25.26
N TYR A 110 0.91 9.41 -26.55
CA TYR A 110 -0.30 9.73 -27.32
C TYR A 110 -1.54 9.07 -26.71
N LEU A 111 -1.46 7.79 -26.34
CA LEU A 111 -2.59 7.07 -25.73
C LEU A 111 -2.96 7.59 -24.34
N LEU A 112 -2.02 8.17 -23.59
CA LEU A 112 -2.29 8.84 -22.31
C LEU A 112 -3.05 10.15 -22.51
N LYS A 113 -2.72 10.90 -23.56
CA LYS A 113 -3.39 12.16 -23.90
C LYS A 113 -4.78 11.96 -24.51
N ASN A 114 -5.06 10.78 -25.06
CA ASN A 114 -6.28 10.45 -25.80
C ASN A 114 -6.97 9.19 -25.19
N PRO A 115 -7.51 9.28 -23.95
CA PRO A 115 -8.11 8.14 -23.25
C PRO A 115 -9.36 7.57 -23.94
N GLU A 116 -10.07 8.36 -24.73
CA GLU A 116 -11.23 7.96 -25.51
C GLU A 116 -10.88 6.85 -26.53
N ILE A 117 -9.71 6.94 -27.17
CA ILE A 117 -9.21 5.93 -28.11
C ILE A 117 -9.00 4.59 -27.38
N VAL A 118 -8.44 4.65 -26.18
CA VAL A 118 -8.21 3.46 -25.33
C VAL A 118 -9.54 2.84 -24.92
N ASN A 119 -10.53 3.66 -24.54
CA ASN A 119 -11.87 3.21 -24.15
C ASN A 119 -12.64 2.57 -25.32
N LEU A 120 -12.56 3.17 -26.52
CA LEU A 120 -13.13 2.60 -27.73
C LEU A 120 -12.52 1.22 -28.01
N TYR A 121 -11.18 1.13 -28.00
CA TYR A 121 -10.49 -0.14 -28.24
C TYR A 121 -10.85 -1.20 -27.19
N LYS A 122 -10.95 -0.81 -25.91
CA LYS A 122 -11.44 -1.67 -24.82
C LYS A 122 -12.85 -2.20 -25.09
N GLY A 123 -13.76 -1.37 -25.59
CA GLY A 123 -15.09 -1.77 -26.07
C GLY A 123 -15.02 -2.83 -27.17
N THR A 124 -14.18 -2.61 -28.19
CA THR A 124 -14.01 -3.58 -29.28
C THR A 124 -13.47 -4.93 -28.78
N LEU A 125 -12.56 -4.94 -27.80
CA LEU A 125 -12.03 -6.16 -27.20
C LEU A 125 -13.10 -6.93 -26.43
N LYS A 126 -13.98 -6.24 -25.68
CA LYS A 126 -15.11 -6.88 -24.99
C LYS A 126 -16.03 -7.60 -25.98
N ILE A 127 -16.42 -6.91 -27.05
CA ILE A 127 -17.28 -7.48 -28.10
C ILE A 127 -16.62 -8.71 -28.72
N LYS A 128 -15.34 -8.62 -29.11
CA LYS A 128 -14.60 -9.76 -29.68
C LYS A 128 -14.55 -10.97 -28.74
N ARG A 129 -14.32 -10.74 -27.45
CA ARG A 129 -14.30 -11.81 -26.43
C ARG A 129 -15.67 -12.44 -26.26
N LEU A 130 -16.74 -11.65 -26.23
CA LEU A 130 -18.12 -12.15 -26.14
C LEU A 130 -18.50 -13.01 -27.34
N ILE A 131 -18.18 -12.56 -28.56
CA ILE A 131 -18.41 -13.34 -29.79
C ILE A 131 -17.66 -14.67 -29.72
N LYS A 132 -16.38 -14.65 -29.31
CA LYS A 132 -15.58 -15.87 -29.19
C LYS A 132 -16.15 -16.83 -28.14
N LYS A 133 -16.63 -16.33 -27.00
CA LYS A 133 -17.25 -17.16 -25.95
C LYS A 133 -18.47 -17.89 -26.50
N ARG A 134 -19.37 -17.18 -27.18
CA ARG A 134 -20.58 -17.74 -27.78
C ARG A 134 -20.34 -18.71 -28.94
N LYS A 135 -19.22 -18.59 -29.65
CA LYS A 135 -18.85 -19.54 -30.73
C LYS A 135 -18.26 -20.86 -30.21
N ASN A 136 -17.77 -20.85 -28.97
CA ASN A 136 -17.13 -21.98 -28.32
C ASN A 136 -18.04 -22.64 -27.26
N GLU A 137 -19.26 -22.13 -27.10
CA GLU A 137 -20.38 -22.73 -26.38
C GLU A 137 -21.22 -23.56 -27.35
#